data_AF-A0A932UGI8-F1
#
_entry.id   AF-A0A932UGI8-F1
#
_cell.length_a   1.000
_cell.length_b   1.000
_cell.length_c   1.000
_cell.angle_alpha   90.00
_cell.angle_beta   90.00
_cell.angle_gamma   90.00
#
_symmetry.space_group_name_H-M   'P 1'
#
loop_
_entity.id
_entity.type
_entity.pdbx_description
1 polymer ?
#
loop_
_entity_poly.entity_id
_entity_poly.type
_entity_poly.pdbx_seq_one_letter_code
_entity_poly.pdbx_strand_id
1 'polypeptide(L)'
;MSSFLNTPDAVRDWHAGLLVAATVAALTHNGMPARYVATRAEARELILGEIPRGAGVGLGGSMTARELDLAAGLLERGCRILNERLS
;
A
#
# COMPACT_ATOMS: atom_id res chain seq x y z
N MET A 1 -36.34 2.90 -16.99
CA MET A 1 -35.26 2.05 -16.44
C MET A 1 -33.99 2.29 -17.25
N SER A 2 -32.85 2.41 -16.56
CA SER A 2 -31.47 2.39 -17.08
C SER A 2 -30.96 3.59 -17.91
N SER A 3 -30.34 4.56 -17.23
CA SER A 3 -29.43 5.56 -17.83
C SER A 3 -28.31 6.00 -16.87
N PHE A 4 -27.77 5.08 -16.04
CA PHE A 4 -26.83 5.46 -14.98
C PHE A 4 -25.41 4.87 -15.09
N LEU A 5 -25.08 4.11 -16.14
CA LEU A 5 -23.74 3.50 -16.33
C LEU A 5 -23.10 3.84 -17.67
N ASN A 6 -23.24 5.08 -18.15
CA ASN A 6 -22.71 5.46 -19.48
C ASN A 6 -21.69 6.59 -19.42
N THR A 7 -20.84 6.60 -18.39
CA THR A 7 -19.61 7.40 -18.34
C THR A 7 -18.39 6.48 -18.47
N PRO A 8 -17.42 6.81 -19.35
CA PRO A 8 -16.22 5.99 -19.55
C PRO A 8 -15.45 5.70 -18.25
N ASP A 9 -15.49 6.62 -17.29
CA ASP A 9 -14.80 6.48 -16.01
C ASP A 9 -15.45 5.39 -15.14
N ALA A 10 -16.77 5.31 -15.09
CA ALA A 10 -17.49 4.29 -14.31
C ALA A 10 -17.21 2.87 -14.82
N VAL A 11 -17.04 2.70 -16.13
CA VAL A 11 -16.67 1.40 -16.73
C VAL A 11 -15.24 1.02 -16.36
N ARG A 12 -14.31 1.98 -16.36
CA ARG A 12 -12.92 1.74 -15.94
C ARG A 12 -12.83 1.39 -14.47
N ASP A 13 -13.54 2.09 -13.61
CA ASP A 13 -13.52 1.85 -12.16
C ASP A 13 -14.10 0.47 -11.81
N TRP A 14 -15.21 0.09 -12.45
CA TRP A 14 -15.78 -1.26 -12.31
C TRP A 14 -14.78 -2.34 -12.75
N HIS A 15 -14.17 -2.17 -13.93
CA HIS A 15 -13.20 -3.12 -14.46
C HIS A 15 -11.94 -3.21 -13.57
N ALA A 16 -11.42 -2.08 -13.10
CA ALA A 16 -10.32 -2.04 -12.15
C ALA A 16 -10.68 -2.76 -10.84
N GLY A 17 -11.90 -2.58 -10.34
CA GLY A 17 -12.40 -3.31 -9.16
C GLY A 17 -12.40 -4.83 -9.33
N LEU A 18 -12.80 -5.33 -10.51
CA LEU A 18 -12.72 -6.77 -10.82
C LEU A 18 -11.28 -7.28 -10.84
N LEU A 19 -10.36 -6.53 -11.45
CA LEU A 19 -8.93 -6.90 -11.49
C LEU A 19 -8.34 -6.94 -10.08
N VAL A 20 -8.61 -5.93 -9.26
CA VAL A 20 -8.17 -5.86 -7.87
C VAL A 20 -8.65 -7.08 -7.09
N ALA A 21 -9.94 -7.41 -7.17
CA ALA A 21 -10.51 -8.56 -6.47
C ALA A 21 -9.84 -9.87 -6.89
N ALA A 22 -9.65 -10.07 -8.20
CA ALA A 22 -8.97 -11.24 -8.74
C ALA A 22 -7.50 -11.33 -8.27
N THR A 23 -6.77 -10.21 -8.30
CA THR A 23 -5.36 -10.16 -7.86
C THR A 23 -5.22 -10.44 -6.37
N VAL A 24 -6.05 -9.83 -5.52
CA VAL A 24 -6.01 -10.07 -4.07
C VAL A 24 -6.33 -11.53 -3.75
N ALA A 25 -7.33 -12.12 -4.41
CA ALA A 25 -7.68 -13.52 -4.24
C ALA A 25 -6.53 -14.45 -4.66
N ALA A 26 -5.89 -14.18 -5.80
CA ALA A 26 -4.77 -14.99 -6.29
C ALA A 26 -3.53 -14.90 -5.38
N LEU A 27 -3.16 -13.70 -4.92
CA LEU A 27 -2.05 -13.53 -3.97
C LEU A 27 -2.31 -14.26 -2.66
N THR A 28 -3.52 -14.08 -2.11
CA THR A 28 -3.91 -14.71 -0.84
C THR A 28 -3.93 -16.24 -0.96
N HIS A 29 -4.46 -16.77 -2.07
CA HIS A 29 -4.45 -18.21 -2.36
C HIS A 29 -3.02 -18.79 -2.38
N ASN A 30 -2.06 -18.03 -2.90
CA ASN A 30 -0.65 -18.42 -2.96
C ASN A 30 0.13 -18.16 -1.66
N GLY A 31 -0.55 -17.95 -0.53
CA GLY A 31 0.08 -17.75 0.77
C GLY A 31 0.72 -16.38 0.96
N MET A 32 0.37 -15.39 0.13
CA MET A 32 0.80 -14.00 0.27
C MET A 32 -0.40 -13.14 0.70
N PRO A 33 -0.58 -12.88 2.01
CA PRO A 33 -1.66 -12.03 2.48
C PRO A 33 -1.63 -10.67 1.78
N ALA A 34 -2.71 -10.32 1.11
CA ALA A 34 -2.82 -9.10 0.33
C ALA A 34 -4.00 -8.24 0.79
N ARG A 35 -3.83 -6.92 0.75
CA ARG A 35 -4.87 -5.93 0.99
C ARG A 35 -4.81 -4.88 -0.11
N TYR A 36 -5.97 -4.43 -0.55
CA TYR A 36 -6.08 -3.33 -1.50
C TYR A 36 -6.52 -2.05 -0.78
N VAL A 37 -5.96 -0.93 -1.22
CA VAL A 37 -6.35 0.43 -0.84
C VAL A 37 -6.33 1.29 -2.11
N ALA A 38 -7.21 2.27 -2.20
CA ALA A 38 -7.42 3.02 -3.43
C ALA A 38 -6.38 4.12 -3.64
N THR A 39 -5.79 4.62 -2.55
CA THR A 39 -4.92 5.79 -2.59
C THR A 39 -3.54 5.55 -1.97
N ARG A 40 -2.59 6.36 -2.42
CA ARG A 40 -1.23 6.43 -1.86
C ARG A 40 -1.24 6.71 -0.36
N ALA A 41 -2.12 7.61 0.09
CA ALA A 41 -2.23 8.00 1.50
C ALA A 41 -2.72 6.84 2.36
N GLU A 42 -3.77 6.13 1.93
CA GLU A 42 -4.28 4.96 2.63
C GLU A 42 -3.23 3.85 2.72
N ALA A 43 -2.44 3.62 1.65
CA ALA A 43 -1.35 2.65 1.66
C ALA A 43 -0.29 3.00 2.70
N ARG A 44 0.13 4.26 2.74
CA ARG A 44 1.09 4.77 3.71
C ARG A 44 0.59 4.56 5.14
N GLU A 45 -0.63 5.00 5.44
CA GLU A 45 -1.19 4.89 6.79
C GLU A 45 -1.39 3.43 7.22
N LEU A 46 -1.84 2.56 6.31
CA LEU A 46 -1.97 1.13 6.59
C LEU A 46 -0.62 0.52 6.99
N ILE A 47 0.43 0.77 6.19
CA ILE A 47 1.77 0.22 6.45
C ILE A 47 2.35 0.75 7.75
N LEU A 48 2.25 2.07 8.00
CA LEU A 48 2.75 2.67 9.23
C LEU A 48 1.99 2.16 10.46
N GLY A 49 0.68 1.91 10.32
CA GLY A 49 -0.19 1.40 11.37
C GLY A 49 0.17 -0.01 11.85
N GLU A 50 0.64 -0.87 10.94
CA GLU A 50 1.08 -2.25 11.24
C GLU A 50 2.38 -2.29 12.05
N ILE A 51 3.18 -1.22 12.01
CA ILE A 51 4.48 -1.16 12.67
C ILE A 51 4.32 -0.58 14.09
N PRO A 52 4.77 -1.31 15.14
CA PRO A 52 4.77 -0.80 16.50
C PRO A 52 5.57 0.50 16.64
N ARG A 53 5.08 1.44 17.45
CA ARG A 53 5.81 2.68 17.75
C ARG A 53 7.14 2.36 18.44
N GLY A 54 8.19 3.11 18.12
CA GLY A 54 9.52 2.90 18.71
C GLY A 54 10.30 1.71 18.14
N ALA A 55 9.73 0.94 17.20
CA ALA A 55 10.39 -0.24 16.64
C ALA A 55 11.66 0.13 15.83
N GLY A 56 12.61 -0.81 15.77
CA GLY A 56 13.69 -0.76 14.78
C GLY A 56 13.22 -1.31 13.44
N VAL A 57 13.36 -0.55 12.35
CA VAL A 57 12.86 -0.91 11.02
C VAL A 57 13.98 -0.81 9.98
N GLY A 58 14.23 -1.88 9.24
CA GLY A 58 15.11 -1.88 8.08
C GLY A 58 14.34 -1.53 6.80
N LEU A 59 14.84 -0.56 6.02
CA LEU A 59 14.28 -0.21 4.71
C LEU A 59 15.21 -0.72 3.61
N GLY A 60 15.01 -1.97 3.18
CA GLY A 60 15.88 -2.65 2.21
C GLY A 60 15.69 -2.15 0.78
N GLY A 61 16.29 -1.01 0.42
CA GLY A 61 16.42 -0.51 -0.97
C GLY A 61 15.12 -0.29 -1.76
N SER A 62 13.95 -0.48 -1.14
CA SER A 62 12.66 -0.50 -1.80
C SER A 62 12.29 0.87 -2.36
N MET A 63 12.10 0.94 -3.68
CA MET A 63 11.62 2.16 -4.34
C MET A 63 10.22 2.53 -3.87
N THR A 64 9.33 1.55 -3.70
CA THR A 64 7.97 1.80 -3.18
C THR A 64 7.99 2.38 -1.77
N ALA A 65 8.90 1.93 -0.90
CA ALA A 65 9.03 2.50 0.44
C ALA A 65 9.48 3.97 0.42
N ARG A 66 10.32 4.35 -0.55
CA ARG A 66 10.74 5.74 -0.80
C ARG A 66 9.60 6.56 -1.40
N GLU A 67 8.91 6.02 -2.39
CA GLU A 67 7.77 6.66 -3.06
C GLU A 67 6.58 6.86 -2.13
N LEU A 68 6.42 6.06 -1.08
CA LEU A 68 5.38 6.23 -0.05
C LEU A 68 5.84 7.11 1.13
N ASP A 69 7.09 7.57 1.12
CA ASP A 69 7.68 8.36 2.20
C ASP A 69 7.51 7.70 3.59
N LEU A 70 7.78 6.39 3.65
CA LEU A 70 7.63 5.61 4.88
C LEU A 70 8.69 5.97 5.92
N ALA A 71 9.90 6.35 5.49
CA ALA A 71 10.99 6.70 6.39
C ALA A 71 10.63 7.89 7.29
N ALA A 72 10.09 8.97 6.72
CA ALA A 72 9.64 10.13 7.48
C ALA A 72 8.54 9.75 8.48
N GLY A 73 7.51 9.03 8.03
CA GLY A 73 6.40 8.61 8.90
C GLY A 73 6.82 7.67 10.02
N LEU A 74 7.84 6.84 9.81
CA LEU A 74 8.42 5.99 10.85
C LEU A 74 9.20 6.81 11.89
N LEU A 75 10.00 7.78 11.46
CA LEU A 75 10.72 8.67 12.36
C LEU A 75 9.77 9.50 13.24
N GLU A 76 8.69 10.04 12.66
CA GLU A 76 7.63 10.74 13.40
C GLU A 76 6.95 9.85 14.46
N ARG A 77 6.89 8.54 14.21
CA ARG A 77 6.37 7.53 15.16
C ARG A 77 7.39 7.08 16.20
N GLY A 78 8.59 7.68 16.20
CA GLY A 78 9.69 7.37 17.11
C GLY A 78 10.43 6.08 16.75
N CYS A 79 10.21 5.51 15.56
CA CYS A 79 10.91 4.31 15.12
C CYS A 79 12.35 4.64 14.72
N ARG A 80 13.25 3.65 14.87
CA ARG A 80 14.66 3.76 14.46
C ARG A 80 14.85 3.09 13.11
N ILE A 81 15.37 3.81 12.13
CA ILE A 81 15.69 3.24 10.82
C ILE A 81 17.07 2.57 10.90
N LEU A 82 17.14 1.27 10.65
CA LEU A 82 18.35 0.45 10.86
C LEU A 82 19.30 0.40 9.64
N ASN A 83 19.06 1.21 8.62
CA ASN A 83 19.84 1.14 7.38
C ASN A 83 21.11 2.02 7.46
N GLU A 84 22.13 1.55 8.19
CA GLU A 84 23.36 2.32 8.51
C GLU A 84 24.55 2.07 7.56
N ARG A 85 24.35 1.66 6.30
CA ARG A 85 25.51 1.46 5.39
C ARG A 85 25.24 1.76 3.92
N LEU A 86 25.01 3.02 3.59
CA LEU A 86 25.40 3.60 2.29
C LEU A 86 26.02 4.97 2.55
N SER A 87 27.34 4.94 2.70
CA SER A 87 28.27 6.07 2.58
C SER A 87 28.11 6.80 1.25
#